data_AF-A0A839Y9E7-F1
#
_entry.id   AF-A0A839Y9E7-F1
#
_cell.length_a   1.000
_cell.length_b   1.000
_cell.length_c   1.000
_cell.angle_alpha   90.00
_cell.angle_beta   90.00
_cell.angle_gamma   90.00
#
_symmetry.space_group_name_H-M   'P 1'
#
loop_
_entity.id
_entity.type
_entity.pdbx_description
1 polymer ?
#
loop_
_entity_poly.entity_id
_entity_poly.type
_entity_poly.pdbx_seq_one_letter_code
_entity_poly.pdbx_strand_id
1 'polypeptide(L)'
;MMSVPSLNGWFLLDIRRNRKSFIFGYLSLLTTFVVMYVVWTLFAETHAARRVGLIVLGAPALISSYLLMAQRLRDFGVSGWFALLWATVGWFDTPQVRLALTAAFFLVLCGIPGSQGPNRYGDDPLA
;
A
#
# COMPACT_ATOMS: atom_id res chain seq x y z
N MET A 1 11.68 -2.57 21.29
CA MET A 1 11.39 -1.24 20.71
C MET A 1 10.00 -1.26 20.06
N MET A 2 9.30 -0.12 19.97
CA MET A 2 7.93 -0.11 19.39
C MET A 2 7.99 -0.10 17.86
N SER A 3 7.24 -0.98 17.21
CA SER A 3 7.10 -1.01 15.75
C SER A 3 6.68 0.35 15.19
N VAL A 4 7.16 0.71 13.99
CA VAL A 4 6.82 1.99 13.32
C VAL A 4 5.30 2.25 13.37
N PRO A 5 4.86 3.41 13.91
CA PRO A 5 3.43 3.73 13.98
C PRO A 5 2.76 3.73 12.61
N SER A 6 1.50 3.34 12.55
CA SER A 6 0.77 3.12 11.28
C SER A 6 0.73 4.35 10.38
N LEU A 7 0.65 5.57 10.94
CA LEU A 7 0.56 6.84 10.19
C LEU A 7 1.91 7.50 9.90
N ASN A 8 3.02 6.95 10.42
CA ASN A 8 4.35 7.56 10.27
C ASN A 8 5.18 6.85 9.22
N GLY A 9 6.13 7.55 8.61
CA GLY A 9 7.15 6.93 7.75
C GLY A 9 6.62 6.31 6.45
N TRP A 10 5.50 6.80 5.91
CA TRP A 10 4.93 6.28 4.66
C TRP A 10 5.85 6.46 3.47
N PHE A 11 6.67 7.52 3.50
CA PHE A 11 7.58 7.89 2.41
C PHE A 11 9.01 7.35 2.59
N LEU A 12 9.28 6.57 3.66
CA LEU A 12 10.60 6.02 3.92
C LEU A 12 10.87 4.81 3.02
N LEU A 13 12.05 4.81 2.40
CA LEU A 13 12.46 3.84 1.37
C LEU A 13 13.32 2.70 1.92
N ASP A 14 13.67 2.71 3.18
CA ASP A 14 14.65 1.81 3.80
C ASP A 14 14.06 0.98 4.94
N ILE A 15 12.94 1.41 5.53
CA ILE A 15 12.36 0.74 6.70
C ILE A 15 11.67 -0.60 6.38
N ARG A 16 11.60 -1.44 7.42
CA ARG A 16 10.75 -2.62 7.53
C ARG A 16 9.46 -2.27 8.27
N ARG A 17 8.31 -2.77 7.79
CA ARG A 17 7.02 -2.53 8.45
C ARG A 17 6.34 -3.84 8.88
N ASN A 18 5.99 -3.89 10.16
CA ASN A 18 5.22 -4.99 10.74
C ASN A 18 3.80 -5.11 10.13
N ARG A 19 3.25 -6.33 10.09
CA ARG A 19 1.89 -6.62 9.60
C ARG A 19 0.80 -5.71 10.17
N LYS A 20 0.79 -5.44 11.49
CA LYS A 20 -0.26 -4.64 12.14
C LYS A 20 -0.17 -3.18 11.67
N SER A 21 1.04 -2.61 11.72
CA SER A 21 1.30 -1.25 11.22
C SER A 21 1.00 -1.12 9.72
N PHE A 22 1.29 -2.15 8.94
CA PHE A 22 0.94 -2.21 7.51
C PHE A 22 -0.57 -2.20 7.30
N ILE A 23 -1.33 -3.09 7.97
CA ILE A 23 -2.79 -3.19 7.84
C ILE A 23 -3.43 -1.83 8.18
N PHE A 24 -3.09 -1.26 9.35
CA PHE A 24 -3.65 0.03 9.75
C PHE A 24 -3.21 1.17 8.82
N GLY A 25 -1.94 1.22 8.41
CA GLY A 25 -1.45 2.24 7.48
C GLY A 25 -2.16 2.16 6.12
N TYR A 26 -2.35 0.96 5.58
CA TYR A 26 -3.03 0.74 4.31
C TYR A 26 -4.52 1.06 4.39
N LEU A 27 -5.19 0.67 5.47
CA LEU A 27 -6.59 1.05 5.71
C LEU A 27 -6.75 2.57 5.84
N SER A 28 -5.88 3.23 6.59
CA SER A 28 -5.89 4.70 6.68
C SER A 28 -5.70 5.36 5.32
N LEU A 29 -4.77 4.86 4.50
CA LEU A 29 -4.55 5.34 3.14
C LEU A 29 -5.81 5.20 2.28
N LEU A 30 -6.44 4.02 2.29
CA LEU A 30 -7.69 3.79 1.56
C LEU A 30 -8.81 4.71 2.04
N THR A 31 -9.00 4.84 3.36
CA THR A 31 -10.02 5.71 3.94
C THR A 31 -9.78 7.17 3.55
N THR A 32 -8.55 7.67 3.67
CA THR A 32 -8.21 9.04 3.28
C THR A 32 -8.49 9.27 1.80
N PHE A 33 -8.06 8.36 0.92
CA PHE A 33 -8.31 8.48 -0.52
C PHE A 33 -9.81 8.49 -0.83
N VAL A 34 -10.58 7.55 -0.28
CA VAL A 34 -12.03 7.46 -0.51
C VAL A 34 -12.73 8.73 -0.02
N VAL A 35 -12.44 9.19 1.19
CA VAL A 35 -13.05 10.41 1.74
C VAL A 35 -12.73 11.61 0.86
N MET A 36 -11.45 11.82 0.51
CA MET A 36 -11.05 12.95 -0.32
C MET A 36 -11.67 12.89 -1.72
N TYR A 37 -11.72 11.71 -2.33
CA TYR A 37 -12.31 11.54 -3.66
C TYR A 37 -13.83 11.74 -3.64
N VAL A 38 -14.53 11.20 -2.63
CA VAL A 38 -15.97 11.44 -2.46
C VAL A 38 -16.23 12.94 -2.31
N VAL A 39 -15.53 13.63 -1.41
CA VAL A 39 -15.66 15.08 -1.23
C VAL A 39 -15.41 15.82 -2.54
N TRP A 40 -14.36 15.48 -3.29
CA TRP A 40 -14.10 16.07 -4.61
C TRP A 40 -15.27 15.87 -5.58
N THR A 41 -15.83 14.66 -5.64
CA THR A 41 -16.93 14.34 -6.56
C THR A 41 -18.24 15.06 -6.24
N LEU A 42 -18.45 15.51 -5.00
CA LEU A 42 -19.62 16.33 -4.63
C LEU A 42 -19.59 17.71 -5.31
N PHE A 43 -18.40 18.24 -5.60
CA PHE A 43 -18.21 19.54 -6.27
C PHE A 43 -17.85 19.41 -7.76
N ALA A 44 -17.42 18.23 -8.21
CA ALA A 44 -17.06 17.99 -9.60
C ALA A 44 -18.30 17.75 -10.49
N GLU A 45 -18.79 18.83 -11.10
CA GLU A 45 -19.98 18.83 -11.97
C GLU A 45 -19.75 18.09 -13.30
N THR A 46 -18.54 18.12 -13.84
CA THR A 46 -18.24 17.51 -15.14
C THR A 46 -17.49 16.18 -15.02
N HIS A 47 -17.67 15.32 -16.02
CA HIS A 47 -16.88 14.08 -16.13
C HIS A 47 -15.37 14.34 -16.24
N ALA A 48 -14.97 15.44 -16.89
CA ALA A 48 -13.56 15.83 -16.99
C ALA A 48 -12.99 16.18 -15.60
N ALA A 49 -13.71 16.97 -14.80
CA ALA A 49 -13.29 17.32 -13.43
C ALA A 49 -13.15 16.09 -12.53
N ARG A 50 -14.02 15.09 -12.67
CA ARG A 50 -13.91 13.81 -11.93
C ARG A 50 -12.66 13.02 -12.32
N ARG A 51 -12.33 12.95 -13.61
CA ARG A 51 -11.09 12.30 -14.09
C ARG A 51 -9.85 13.00 -13.58
N VAL A 52 -9.83 14.33 -13.58
CA VAL A 52 -8.73 15.13 -13.01
C VAL A 52 -8.56 14.83 -11.52
N GLY A 53 -9.66 14.85 -10.75
CA GLY A 53 -9.62 14.51 -9.33
C GLY A 53 -9.09 13.09 -9.08
N LEU A 54 -9.49 12.12 -9.90
CA LEU A 54 -9.00 10.76 -9.81
C LEU A 54 -7.48 10.67 -10.00
N ILE A 55 -6.93 11.43 -10.96
CA ILE A 55 -5.48 11.44 -11.22
C ILE A 55 -4.75 12.17 -10.08
N VAL A 56 -5.22 13.36 -9.70
CA VAL A 56 -4.59 14.22 -8.69
C VAL A 56 -4.56 13.55 -7.31
N LEU A 57 -5.66 12.91 -6.91
CA LEU A 57 -5.75 12.22 -5.62
C LEU A 57 -5.22 10.78 -5.70
N GLY A 58 -5.38 10.14 -6.86
CA GLY A 58 -4.99 8.75 -7.07
C GLY A 58 -3.49 8.56 -7.19
N ALA A 59 -2.75 9.49 -7.80
CA ALA A 59 -1.30 9.35 -7.95
C ALA A 59 -0.55 9.33 -6.60
N PRO A 60 -0.79 10.26 -5.65
CA PRO A 60 -0.20 10.17 -4.31
C PRO A 60 -0.64 8.91 -3.56
N ALA A 61 -1.90 8.49 -3.73
CA ALA A 61 -2.41 7.28 -3.10
C ALA A 61 -1.72 6.02 -3.64
N LEU A 62 -1.49 5.97 -4.95
CA LEU A 62 -0.75 4.89 -5.62
C LEU A 62 0.70 4.82 -5.13
N ILE A 63 1.39 5.96 -5.05
CA ILE A 63 2.76 6.03 -4.55
C ILE A 63 2.83 5.54 -3.10
N SER A 64 1.93 6.04 -2.24
CA SER A 64 1.88 5.65 -0.82
C SER A 64 1.57 4.16 -0.65
N SER A 65 0.66 3.63 -1.48
CA SER A 65 0.33 2.20 -1.52
C SER A 65 1.56 1.37 -1.87
N TYR A 66 2.28 1.75 -2.92
CA TYR A 66 3.53 1.09 -3.32
C TYR A 66 4.56 1.09 -2.17
N LEU A 67 4.78 2.23 -1.51
CA LEU A 67 5.77 2.33 -0.45
C LEU A 67 5.41 1.48 0.77
N LEU A 68 4.15 1.47 1.19
CA LEU A 68 3.69 0.61 2.28
C LEU A 68 3.89 -0.88 1.96
N MET A 69 3.56 -1.29 0.73
CA MET A 69 3.77 -2.68 0.27
C MET A 69 5.26 -3.02 0.20
N ALA A 70 6.10 -2.11 -0.30
CA ALA A 70 7.54 -2.29 -0.36
C ALA A 70 8.17 -2.46 1.04
N GLN A 71 7.75 -1.66 2.02
CA GLN A 71 8.18 -1.78 3.42
C GLN A 71 7.76 -3.13 4.04
N ARG A 72 6.56 -3.64 3.68
CA ARG A 72 6.09 -4.96 4.12
C ARG A 72 6.90 -6.10 3.47
N LEU A 73 7.20 -5.98 2.18
CA LEU A 73 8.04 -6.95 1.46
C LEU A 73 9.46 -7.00 2.01
N ARG A 74 10.04 -5.86 2.40
CA ARG A 74 11.33 -5.84 3.11
C ARG A 74 11.28 -6.54 4.46
N ASP A 75 10.12 -6.54 5.13
CA ASP A 75 9.96 -7.32 6.36
C ASP A 75 9.99 -8.83 6.11
N PHE A 76 9.60 -9.29 4.92
CA PHE A 76 9.82 -10.66 4.46
C PHE A 76 11.26 -10.95 4.01
N GLY A 77 12.16 -9.95 4.03
CA GLY A 77 13.53 -10.08 3.53
C GLY A 77 13.65 -10.02 2.00
N VAL A 78 12.55 -9.83 1.27
CA VAL A 78 12.55 -9.72 -0.20
C VAL A 78 12.68 -8.27 -0.66
N SER A 79 12.89 -8.06 -1.96
CA SER A 79 13.02 -6.72 -2.54
C SER A 79 11.69 -5.96 -2.50
N GLY A 80 11.72 -4.70 -2.04
CA GLY A 80 10.57 -3.81 -2.10
C GLY A 80 10.07 -3.56 -3.52
N TRP A 81 10.95 -3.68 -4.52
CA TRP A 81 10.63 -3.58 -5.94
C TRP A 81 9.60 -4.62 -6.40
N PHE A 82 9.45 -5.75 -5.70
CA PHE A 82 8.41 -6.72 -6.03
C PHE A 82 6.99 -6.16 -5.87
N ALA A 83 6.80 -5.06 -5.13
CA ALA A 83 5.51 -4.36 -5.11
C ALA A 83 5.11 -3.80 -6.48
N LEU A 84 6.05 -3.57 -7.41
CA LEU A 84 5.72 -3.14 -8.78
C LEU A 84 5.07 -4.24 -9.61
N LEU A 85 5.22 -5.52 -9.24
CA LEU A 85 4.46 -6.60 -9.87
C LEU A 85 2.94 -6.38 -9.72
N TRP A 86 2.53 -5.60 -8.71
CA TRP A 86 1.15 -5.21 -8.55
C TRP A 86 0.63 -4.33 -9.70
N ALA A 87 1.48 -3.50 -10.30
CA ALA A 87 1.10 -2.63 -11.41
C ALA A 87 0.67 -3.44 -12.64
N THR A 88 1.25 -4.63 -12.85
CA THR A 88 0.95 -5.48 -14.01
C THR A 88 -0.41 -6.16 -13.89
N VAL A 89 -0.95 -6.28 -12.67
CA VAL A 89 -2.29 -6.83 -12.46
C VAL A 89 -3.38 -5.95 -13.09
N GLY A 90 -3.11 -4.66 -13.30
CA GLY A 90 -4.00 -3.77 -14.03
C GLY A 90 -4.23 -4.17 -15.50
N TRP A 91 -3.32 -4.93 -16.12
CA TRP A 91 -3.39 -5.31 -17.53
C TRP A 91 -4.31 -6.49 -17.84
N PHE A 92 -4.82 -7.21 -16.83
CA PHE A 92 -5.75 -8.31 -17.08
C PHE A 92 -7.15 -7.77 -17.42
N ASP A 93 -7.70 -8.13 -18.56
CA ASP A 93 -9.04 -7.64 -18.98
C ASP A 93 -10.17 -8.19 -18.10
N THR A 94 -9.99 -9.36 -17.50
CA THR A 94 -11.00 -10.03 -16.67
C THR A 94 -11.05 -9.45 -15.25
N PRO A 95 -12.14 -8.77 -14.84
CA PRO A 95 -12.23 -8.12 -13.53
C PRO A 95 -12.08 -9.09 -12.34
N GLN A 96 -12.60 -10.32 -12.49
CA GLN A 96 -12.56 -11.34 -11.46
C GLN A 96 -11.13 -11.82 -11.20
N VAL A 97 -10.32 -11.97 -12.26
CA VAL A 97 -8.90 -12.34 -12.15
C VAL A 97 -8.11 -11.24 -11.46
N ARG A 98 -8.36 -9.98 -11.84
CA ARG A 98 -7.75 -8.82 -11.18
C ARG A 98 -8.05 -8.80 -9.69
N LEU A 99 -9.32 -8.96 -9.32
CA LEU A 99 -9.74 -8.97 -7.92
C LEU A 99 -9.11 -10.14 -7.15
N ALA A 100 -9.10 -11.34 -7.73
CA ALA A 100 -8.53 -12.52 -7.11
C ALA A 100 -7.02 -12.36 -6.85
N LEU A 101 -6.25 -11.89 -7.83
CA LEU A 101 -4.82 -11.61 -7.67
C LEU A 101 -4.58 -10.52 -6.62
N THR A 102 -5.44 -9.50 -6.57
CA THR A 102 -5.37 -8.42 -5.55
C THR A 102 -5.56 -8.96 -4.16
N ALA A 103 -6.65 -9.69 -3.97
CA ALA A 103 -6.97 -10.27 -2.69
C ALA A 103 -5.86 -11.23 -2.25
N ALA A 104 -5.38 -12.12 -3.13
CA ALA A 104 -4.31 -13.06 -2.83
C ALA A 104 -3.03 -12.35 -2.37
N PHE A 105 -2.59 -11.32 -3.10
CA PHE A 105 -1.40 -10.54 -2.74
C PHE A 105 -1.57 -9.84 -1.38
N PHE A 106 -2.70 -9.17 -1.15
CA PHE A 106 -2.98 -8.52 0.13
C PHE A 106 -3.07 -9.50 1.29
N LEU A 107 -3.69 -10.67 1.09
CA LEU A 107 -3.79 -11.71 2.10
C LEU A 107 -2.41 -12.23 2.51
N VAL A 108 -1.49 -12.39 1.55
CA VAL A 108 -0.09 -12.76 1.84
C VAL A 108 0.58 -11.67 2.68
N LEU A 109 0.47 -10.40 2.26
CA LEU A 109 1.09 -9.28 2.99
C LEU A 109 0.55 -9.14 4.44
N CYS A 110 -0.76 -9.37 4.64
CA CYS A 110 -1.42 -9.25 5.93
C CYS A 110 -1.26 -10.48 6.83
N GLY A 111 -1.28 -11.68 6.24
CA GLY A 111 -1.37 -12.95 6.95
C GLY A 111 -0.01 -13.56 7.32
N ILE A 112 0.99 -13.43 6.44
CA ILE A 112 2.30 -14.07 6.66
C ILE A 112 3.12 -13.22 7.64
N PRO A 113 3.73 -13.83 8.69
CA PRO A 113 4.63 -13.11 9.59
C PRO A 113 5.92 -12.67 8.88
N GLY A 114 6.53 -11.59 9.38
CA GLY A 114 7.83 -11.13 8.91
C GLY A 114 8.99 -12.06 9.27
N SER A 115 10.16 -11.78 8.70
CA SER A 115 11.42 -12.39 9.12
C SER A 115 11.76 -12.00 10.56
N GLN A 116 12.15 -12.99 11.36
CA GLN A 116 12.56 -12.80 12.75
C GLN A 116 14.00 -12.31 12.81
N GLY A 117 14.28 -11.35 13.69
CA GLY A 117 15.62 -10.79 13.86
C GLY A 117 16.03 -9.82 12.74
N PRO A 118 17.30 -9.37 12.75
CA PRO A 118 17.80 -8.44 11.76
C PRO A 118 17.87 -9.09 10.36
N ASN A 119 17.54 -8.31 9.33
CA ASN A 119 17.73 -8.70 7.94
C ASN A 119 18.48 -7.59 7.19
N ARG A 120 18.72 -7.77 5.88
CA ARG A 120 19.47 -6.79 5.05
C ARG A 120 18.85 -5.38 4.98
N TYR A 121 17.62 -5.21 5.44
CA TYR A 121 16.88 -3.95 5.47
C TYR A 121 16.74 -3.38 6.90
N GLY A 122 17.46 -3.95 7.87
CA GLY A 122 17.52 -3.46 9.24
C GLY A 122 16.95 -4.43 10.27
N ASP A 123 16.87 -3.94 11.50
CA ASP A 123 16.46 -4.72 12.67
C ASP A 123 14.99 -5.16 12.60
N ASP A 124 14.64 -6.15 13.42
CA ASP A 124 13.27 -6.65 13.52
C ASP A 124 12.35 -5.53 14.02
N PRO A 125 11.27 -5.20 13.29
CA PRO A 125 10.31 -4.19 13.74
C PRO A 125 9.51 -4.58 15.00
N LEU A 126 9.67 -5.80 15.52
CA LEU A 126 9.09 -6.26 16.79
C LEU A 126 10.11 -6.53 17.91
N ALA A 127 11.42 -6.42 17.65
CA ALA A 127 12.46 -6.54 18.70
C ALA A 127 12.40 -5.36 19.67
#